data_AF-U9SRZ5-F1
#
_entry.id   AF-U9SRZ5-F1
#
_cell.length_a   1.000
_cell.length_b   1.000
_cell.length_c   1.000
_cell.angle_alpha   90.00
_cell.angle_beta   90.00
_cell.angle_gamma   90.00
#
_symmetry.space_group_name_H-M   'P 1'
#
loop_
_entity.id
_entity.type
_entity.pdbx_description
1 polymer ?
#
loop_
_entity_poly.entity_id
_entity_poly.type
_entity_poly.pdbx_seq_one_letter_code
_entity_poly.pdbx_strand_id
1 'polypeptide(L)'
;MDPGEVPDELRDLTEIEEMLVAQVFSVMSVYRLCGGQHGYRGNIINFPQDVQEFASKLPRHPSLLDVLVIRRQSASNAEAFRDFKVRRDKVTQALIWLKQNNRYYADVIIDHEILQSLPIDGTINDQLQDINEDINYDESEDDVITRTFVPLPPSANREDTAIRNTLDRI
;
A
#
# COMPACT_ATOMS: atom_id res chain seq x y z
N MET A 1 10.55 23.84 -5.80
CA MET A 1 10.27 23.80 -4.35
C MET A 1 11.55 23.27 -3.72
N ASP A 2 12.20 24.05 -2.87
CA ASP A 2 13.40 23.62 -2.16
C ASP A 2 12.96 23.09 -0.79
N PRO A 3 13.08 21.77 -0.53
CA PRO A 3 12.62 21.17 0.72
C PRO A 3 13.52 21.51 1.92
N GLY A 4 14.69 22.15 1.72
CA GLY A 4 15.64 22.43 2.80
C GLY A 4 16.35 21.18 3.32
N GLU A 5 17.06 21.31 4.44
CA GLU A 5 17.73 20.18 5.08
C GLU A 5 16.73 19.27 5.80
N VAL A 6 16.92 17.95 5.68
CA VAL A 6 16.09 16.96 6.35
C VAL A 6 16.45 16.92 7.84
N PRO A 7 15.48 17.12 8.75
CA PRO A 7 15.73 17.09 10.20
C PRO A 7 16.07 15.68 10.68
N ASP A 8 16.82 15.60 11.79
CA ASP A 8 17.34 14.32 12.31
C ASP A 8 16.22 13.31 12.65
N GLU A 9 15.04 13.78 13.04
CA GLU A 9 13.88 12.95 13.36
C GLU A 9 13.33 12.24 12.12
N LEU A 10 13.38 12.91 10.96
CA LEU A 10 12.92 12.37 9.67
C LEU A 10 14.04 11.70 8.87
N ARG A 11 15.30 11.87 9.29
CA ARG A 11 16.43 11.22 8.64
C ARG A 11 16.42 9.72 8.90
N ASP A 12 16.86 8.96 7.90
CA ASP A 12 17.10 7.52 8.01
C ASP A 12 15.84 6.69 8.35
N LEU A 13 14.64 7.15 7.95
CA LEU A 13 13.41 6.36 8.03
C LEU A 13 13.46 5.23 6.98
N THR A 14 12.97 4.04 7.33
CA THR A 14 12.76 2.97 6.34
C THR A 14 11.55 3.30 5.47
N GLU A 15 11.44 2.70 4.28
CA GLU A 15 10.28 2.90 3.39
C GLU A 15 8.95 2.65 4.13
N ILE A 16 8.89 1.63 4.98
CA ILE A 16 7.71 1.34 5.80
C ILE A 16 7.49 2.37 6.90
N GLU A 17 8.55 2.87 7.54
CA GLU A 17 8.42 3.94 8.54
C GLU A 17 7.91 5.24 7.89
N GLU A 18 8.42 5.59 6.71
CA GLU A 18 7.90 6.70 5.90
C GLU A 18 6.42 6.49 5.58
N MET A 19 6.04 5.26 5.26
CA MET A 19 4.65 4.92 5.04
C MET A 19 3.78 5.10 6.30
N LEU A 20 4.25 4.64 7.46
CA LEU A 20 3.49 4.77 8.70
C LEU A 20 3.26 6.23 9.11
N VAL A 21 4.13 7.15 8.71
CA VAL A 21 4.00 8.60 9.02
C VAL A 21 3.36 9.42 7.90
N ALA A 22 3.12 8.84 6.73
CA ALA A 22 2.50 9.52 5.60
C ALA A 22 0.97 9.58 5.72
N GLN A 23 0.38 10.76 5.53
CA GLN A 23 -1.08 10.92 5.47
C GLN A 23 -1.68 10.34 4.19
N VAL A 24 -0.97 10.46 3.07
CA VAL A 24 -1.46 10.09 1.74
C VAL A 24 -0.32 9.49 0.92
N PHE A 25 -0.62 8.44 0.16
CA PHE A 25 0.27 7.88 -0.85
C PHE A 25 -0.25 8.14 -2.25
N SER A 26 0.66 8.55 -3.14
CA SER A 26 0.35 8.64 -4.56
C SER A 26 0.88 7.40 -5.27
N VAL A 27 -0.03 6.59 -5.83
CA VAL A 27 0.34 5.47 -6.70
C VAL A 27 0.29 5.95 -8.15
N MET A 28 1.42 5.92 -8.85
CA MET A 28 1.51 6.29 -10.27
C MET A 28 2.14 5.15 -11.08
N SER A 29 1.52 4.79 -12.19
CA SER A 29 2.13 3.91 -13.20
C SER A 29 2.75 4.75 -14.30
N VAL A 30 4.07 4.70 -14.43
CA VAL A 30 4.83 5.40 -15.48
C VAL A 30 5.34 4.37 -16.48
N TYR A 31 5.12 4.63 -17.77
CA TYR A 31 5.61 3.77 -18.85
C TYR A 31 6.82 4.41 -19.52
N ARG A 32 7.82 3.58 -19.87
CA ARG A 32 8.95 4.01 -20.68
C ARG A 32 8.66 3.73 -22.14
N LEU A 33 8.60 4.78 -22.95
CA LEU A 33 8.36 4.69 -24.39
C LEU A 33 9.66 4.33 -25.12
N CYS A 34 9.51 3.74 -26.32
CA CYS A 34 10.64 3.57 -27.24
C CYS A 34 11.28 4.93 -27.52
N GLY A 35 12.59 5.06 -27.27
CA GLY A 35 13.32 6.33 -27.31
C GLY A 35 13.67 6.90 -25.92
N GLY A 36 13.28 6.23 -24.83
CA GLY A 36 13.73 6.56 -23.48
C GLY A 36 12.93 7.66 -22.78
N GLN A 37 11.86 8.15 -23.41
CA GLN A 37 10.92 9.09 -22.82
C GLN A 37 9.96 8.39 -21.86
N HIS A 38 9.51 9.10 -20.83
CA HIS A 38 8.44 8.62 -19.93
C HIS A 38 7.09 9.14 -20.40
N GLY A 39 6.07 8.28 -20.40
CA GLY A 39 4.70 8.63 -20.77
C GLY A 39 3.69 8.06 -19.77
N TYR A 40 2.56 8.73 -19.63
CA TYR A 40 1.39 8.26 -18.91
C TYR A 40 0.23 8.07 -19.91
N ARG A 41 -0.50 6.97 -19.79
CA ARG A 41 -1.68 6.69 -20.63
C ARG A 41 -2.85 6.27 -19.74
N GLY A 42 -3.96 6.98 -19.84
CA GLY A 42 -5.17 6.69 -19.08
C GLY A 42 -6.09 7.91 -19.01
N ASN A 43 -7.36 7.68 -18.68
CA ASN A 43 -8.28 8.75 -18.32
C ASN A 43 -8.01 9.16 -16.86
N ILE A 44 -7.93 10.46 -16.59
CA ILE A 44 -7.86 10.98 -15.23
C ILE A 44 -9.29 11.34 -14.82
N ILE A 45 -9.76 10.74 -13.73
CA ILE A 45 -11.03 11.10 -13.11
C ILE A 45 -10.74 11.46 -11.65
N ASN A 46 -11.23 12.61 -11.21
CA ASN A 46 -11.11 13.05 -9.82
C ASN A 46 -12.49 12.98 -9.17
N PHE A 47 -12.68 12.03 -8.24
CA PHE A 47 -13.89 11.98 -7.43
C PHE A 47 -13.64 12.70 -6.10
N PRO A 48 -14.61 13.43 -5.56
CA PRO A 48 -14.53 13.83 -4.15
C PRO A 48 -14.50 12.55 -3.31
N GLN A 49 -13.45 12.40 -2.50
CA GLN A 49 -13.26 11.32 -1.54
C GLN A 49 -13.21 11.95 -0.15
N ASP A 50 -13.84 11.31 0.84
CA ASP A 50 -13.63 11.70 2.22
C ASP A 50 -12.25 11.19 2.67
N VAL A 51 -11.26 12.08 2.61
CA VAL A 51 -9.88 11.76 3.00
C VAL A 51 -9.65 11.87 4.50
N GLN A 52 -10.58 12.47 5.25
CA GLN A 52 -10.40 12.67 6.69
C GLN A 52 -10.38 11.32 7.41
N GLU A 53 -11.19 10.36 6.97
CA GLU A 53 -11.28 9.02 7.57
C GLU A 53 -9.93 8.35 7.75
N PHE A 54 -9.02 8.48 6.77
CA PHE A 54 -7.71 7.80 6.80
C PHE A 54 -6.52 8.73 6.99
N ALA A 55 -6.66 10.04 6.79
CA ALA A 55 -5.56 11.00 6.97
C ALA A 55 -5.53 11.65 8.36
N SER A 56 -6.62 11.56 9.15
CA SER A 56 -6.70 12.25 10.44
C SER A 56 -5.99 11.54 11.58
N LYS A 57 -5.71 10.23 11.47
CA LYS A 57 -5.14 9.41 12.55
C LYS A 57 -3.92 8.62 12.06
N LEU A 58 -2.78 8.79 12.70
CA LEU A 58 -1.52 8.13 12.33
C LEU A 58 -0.78 7.58 13.56
N PRO A 59 0.00 6.50 13.43
CA PRO A 59 0.18 5.70 12.23
C PRO A 59 -1.06 4.81 11.96
N ARG A 60 -1.25 4.43 10.70
CA ARG A 60 -2.26 3.41 10.35
C ARG A 60 -1.77 2.03 10.75
N HIS A 61 -2.71 1.12 11.04
CA HIS A 61 -2.36 -0.26 11.32
C HIS A 61 -1.71 -0.87 10.06
N PRO A 62 -0.61 -1.63 10.17
CA PRO A 62 0.10 -2.20 9.03
C PRO A 62 -0.78 -2.95 8.01
N SER A 63 -1.83 -3.64 8.46
CA SER A 63 -2.77 -4.35 7.58
C SER A 63 -3.61 -3.45 6.67
N LEU A 64 -3.68 -2.15 6.98
CA LEU A 64 -4.36 -1.11 6.19
C LEU A 64 -3.38 -0.31 5.33
N LEU A 65 -2.09 -0.62 5.37
CA LEU A 65 -1.15 -0.05 4.41
C LEU A 65 -1.46 -0.60 3.02
N ASP A 66 -1.37 0.26 2.00
CA ASP A 66 -1.52 -0.12 0.59
C ASP A 66 -0.28 -0.87 0.07
N VAL A 67 0.18 -1.85 0.85
CA VAL A 67 1.35 -2.70 0.58
C VAL A 67 0.84 -4.10 0.31
N LEU A 68 1.02 -4.55 -0.93
CA LEU A 68 0.82 -5.93 -1.31
C LEU A 68 2.17 -6.66 -1.37
N VAL A 69 2.32 -7.68 -0.54
CA VAL A 69 3.52 -8.51 -0.53
C VAL A 69 3.29 -9.73 -1.42
N ILE A 70 4.04 -9.81 -2.53
CA ILE A 70 4.02 -10.94 -3.46
C ILE A 70 5.24 -11.82 -3.17
N ARG A 71 5.00 -13.07 -2.76
CA ARG A 71 6.06 -14.02 -2.42
C ARG A 71 6.14 -15.16 -3.43
N ARG A 72 7.32 -15.38 -4.02
CA ARG A 72 7.59 -16.55 -4.87
C ARG A 72 8.03 -17.72 -4.00
N GLN A 73 7.26 -18.82 -4.01
CA GLN A 73 7.49 -20.01 -3.16
C GLN A 73 8.87 -20.68 -3.36
N SER A 74 9.56 -20.45 -4.49
CA SER A 74 10.85 -21.08 -4.78
C SER A 74 12.07 -20.44 -4.11
N ALA A 75 11.90 -19.29 -3.44
CA ALA A 75 12.97 -18.64 -2.68
C ALA A 75 12.72 -18.84 -1.19
N SER A 76 13.11 -19.99 -0.65
CA SER A 76 13.14 -20.29 0.78
C SER A 76 14.23 -19.49 1.53
N ASN A 77 14.49 -18.25 1.12
CA ASN A 77 15.38 -17.32 1.80
C ASN A 77 14.53 -16.22 2.39
N ALA A 78 14.23 -16.32 3.69
CA ALA A 78 13.56 -15.27 4.45
C ALA A 78 14.27 -13.90 4.35
N GLU A 79 15.57 -13.89 4.03
CA GLU A 79 16.41 -12.70 3.85
C GLU A 79 16.37 -12.10 2.43
N ALA A 80 15.72 -12.75 1.44
CA ALA A 80 15.59 -12.20 0.09
C ALA A 80 14.41 -11.22 -0.05
N PHE A 81 13.57 -11.14 0.99
CA PHE A 81 12.42 -10.23 1.04
C PHE A 81 12.87 -8.88 1.59
N ARG A 82 12.42 -7.79 0.96
CA ARG A 82 12.73 -6.43 1.41
C ARG A 82 12.41 -6.29 2.90
N ASP A 83 13.34 -5.72 3.64
CA ASP A 83 13.24 -5.57 5.09
C ASP A 83 12.04 -4.68 5.46
N PHE A 84 10.91 -5.30 5.84
CA PHE A 84 9.75 -4.63 6.47
C PHE A 84 10.06 -4.21 7.91
N LYS A 85 11.27 -3.70 8.13
CA LYS A 85 11.79 -3.35 9.45
C LYS A 85 11.22 -2.00 9.89
N VAL A 86 10.71 -1.99 11.12
CA VAL A 86 10.10 -0.83 11.76
C VAL A 86 10.70 -0.64 13.14
N ARG A 87 11.09 0.59 13.45
CA ARG A 87 11.49 1.06 14.77
C ARG A 87 10.42 1.99 15.32
N ARG A 88 9.68 1.51 16.32
CA ARG A 88 8.60 2.29 16.94
C ARG A 88 9.04 3.68 17.41
N ASP A 89 10.23 3.78 17.99
CA ASP A 89 10.72 5.04 18.55
C ASP A 89 10.98 6.08 17.43
N LYS A 90 11.48 5.65 16.26
CA LYS A 90 11.69 6.52 15.10
C LYS A 90 10.37 7.02 14.52
N VAL A 91 9.38 6.12 14.36
CA VAL A 91 8.03 6.50 13.91
C VAL A 91 7.39 7.51 14.87
N THR A 92 7.54 7.28 16.18
CA THR A 92 7.00 8.17 17.21
C THR A 92 7.63 9.56 17.15
N GLN A 93 8.97 9.63 17.09
CA GLN A 93 9.71 10.89 16.99
C GLN A 93 9.35 11.66 15.71
N ALA A 94 9.27 10.97 14.57
CA ALA A 94 8.87 11.56 13.30
C ALA A 94 7.45 12.16 13.37
N LEU A 95 6.47 11.46 13.94
CA LEU A 95 5.09 11.97 14.07
C LEU A 95 5.00 13.19 14.99
N ILE A 96 5.70 13.17 16.13
CA ILE A 96 5.74 14.31 17.05
C ILE A 96 6.37 15.52 16.36
N TRP A 97 7.50 15.32 15.68
CA TRP A 97 8.18 16.38 14.95
C TRP A 97 7.30 16.96 13.84
N LEU A 98 6.66 16.11 13.04
CA LEU A 98 5.75 16.51 11.97
C LEU A 98 4.58 17.33 12.52
N LYS A 99 3.97 16.89 13.62
CA LYS A 99 2.86 17.62 14.25
C LYS A 99 3.25 19.01 14.75
N GLN A 100 4.49 19.18 15.20
CA GLN A 100 5.00 20.45 15.72
C GLN A 100 5.48 21.41 14.62
N ASN A 101 6.05 20.87 13.53
CA ASN A 101 6.78 21.67 12.53
C ASN A 101 6.07 21.75 11.17
N ASN A 102 5.12 20.87 10.89
CA ASN A 102 4.40 20.82 9.62
C ASN A 102 2.92 21.16 9.82
N ARG A 103 2.49 22.30 9.26
CA ARG A 103 1.09 22.76 9.32
C ARG A 103 0.07 21.73 8.83
N TYR A 104 0.45 20.85 7.90
CA TYR A 104 -0.45 19.82 7.38
C TYR A 104 -0.68 18.68 8.38
N TYR A 105 0.19 18.54 9.39
CA TYR A 105 0.12 17.52 10.44
C TYR A 105 -0.43 18.05 11.76
N ALA A 106 -0.79 19.34 11.85
CA ALA A 106 -1.25 19.96 13.09
C ALA A 106 -2.48 19.26 13.67
N ASP A 107 -3.42 18.87 12.81
CA ASP A 107 -4.70 18.25 13.18
C ASP A 107 -4.62 16.71 13.26
N VAL A 108 -3.48 16.11 12.92
CA VAL A 108 -3.31 14.65 12.96
C VAL A 108 -3.33 14.16 14.41
N ILE A 109 -4.17 13.18 14.69
CA ILE A 109 -4.24 12.47 15.97
C ILE A 109 -3.22 11.34 15.95
N ILE A 110 -2.31 11.34 16.92
CA ILE A 110 -1.33 10.26 17.07
C ILE A 110 -2.01 9.07 17.77
N ASP A 111 -2.09 7.93 17.09
CA ASP A 111 -2.63 6.70 17.62
C ASP A 111 -1.58 5.96 18.46
N HIS A 112 -1.69 6.11 19.78
CA HIS A 112 -0.80 5.43 20.71
C HIS A 112 -1.04 3.93 20.81
N GLU A 113 -2.23 3.43 20.50
CA GLU A 113 -2.54 2.00 20.53
C GLU A 113 -1.82 1.28 19.38
N ILE A 114 -1.91 1.84 18.18
CA ILE A 114 -1.19 1.30 17.01
C ILE A 114 0.32 1.47 17.17
N LEU A 115 0.79 2.61 17.70
CA LEU A 115 2.21 2.75 18.02
C LEU A 115 2.69 1.66 18.98
N GLN A 116 1.91 1.30 19.99
CA GLN A 116 2.25 0.24 20.93
C GLN A 116 2.24 -1.15 20.31
N SER A 117 1.42 -1.39 19.28
CA SER A 117 1.40 -2.67 18.55
C SER A 117 2.60 -2.85 17.60
N LEU A 118 3.32 -1.77 17.27
CA LEU A 118 4.54 -1.85 16.46
C LEU A 118 5.72 -2.44 17.27
N PRO A 119 6.61 -3.21 16.62
CA PRO A 119 7.82 -3.72 17.27
C PRO A 119 8.76 -2.58 17.68
N ILE A 120 9.52 -2.80 18.76
CA ILE A 120 10.54 -1.83 19.22
C ILE A 120 11.60 -1.65 18.14
N ASP A 121 12.15 -2.75 17.65
CA ASP A 121 13.01 -2.84 16.48
C ASP A 121 12.81 -4.22 15.84
N GLY A 122 12.03 -4.33 14.76
CA GLY A 122 11.66 -5.63 14.21
C GLY A 122 10.89 -5.57 12.91
N THR A 123 10.54 -6.73 12.36
CA THR A 123 9.77 -6.85 11.12
C THR A 123 8.27 -6.86 11.39
N ILE A 124 7.49 -6.22 10.51
CA ILE A 124 6.01 -6.23 10.53
C ILE A 124 5.41 -7.15 9.46
N ASN A 125 6.23 -8.03 8.88
CA ASN A 125 5.85 -8.88 7.75
C ASN A 125 4.55 -9.67 7.99
N ASP A 126 4.33 -10.15 9.21
CA ASP A 126 3.13 -10.93 9.58
C ASP A 126 1.85 -10.08 9.68
N GLN A 127 1.97 -8.75 9.68
CA GLN A 127 0.83 -7.82 9.76
C GLN A 127 0.43 -7.26 8.39
N LEU A 128 1.17 -7.58 7.32
CA LEU A 128 0.92 -7.12 5.95
C LEU A 128 0.03 -8.10 5.16
N GLN A 129 -0.62 -7.61 4.11
CA GLN A 129 -1.42 -8.45 3.22
C GLN A 129 -0.52 -9.26 2.26
N ASP A 130 -0.56 -10.58 2.38
CA ASP A 130 0.19 -11.52 1.53
C ASP A 130 -0.74 -12.15 0.47
N ILE A 131 -0.29 -12.20 -0.78
CA ILE A 131 -0.86 -13.07 -1.82
C ILE A 131 0.18 -14.14 -2.20
N ASN A 132 -0.18 -15.40 -2.00
CA ASN A 132 0.60 -16.55 -2.48
C ASN A 132 0.22 -16.82 -3.94
N GLU A 133 1.14 -16.64 -4.87
CA GLU A 133 0.92 -17.04 -6.27
C GLU A 133 1.08 -18.55 -6.42
N ASP A 134 0.00 -19.31 -6.26
CA ASP A 134 -0.17 -20.63 -6.88
C ASP A 134 -0.73 -20.45 -8.31
N ILE A 135 -0.06 -19.64 -9.13
CA ILE A 135 -0.46 -19.43 -10.53
C ILE A 135 0.32 -20.44 -11.37
N ASN A 136 -0.35 -21.54 -11.70
CA ASN A 136 0.10 -22.45 -12.75
C ASN A 136 -0.05 -21.71 -14.09
N TYR A 137 1.03 -21.10 -14.58
CA TYR A 137 1.08 -20.54 -15.92
C TYR A 137 1.01 -21.70 -16.92
N ASP A 138 -0.20 -22.02 -17.39
CA ASP A 138 -0.36 -22.81 -18.59
C ASP A 138 0.08 -21.91 -19.76
N GLU A 139 1.27 -22.18 -20.30
CA GLU A 139 1.82 -21.52 -21.47
C GLU A 139 0.89 -21.77 -22.67
N SER A 140 -0.12 -20.92 -22.84
CA SER A 140 -0.86 -20.80 -24.09
C SER A 140 -0.87 -19.36 -24.54
N GLU A 141 -0.30 -19.18 -25.73
CA GLU A 141 -0.05 -17.94 -26.43
C GLU A 141 -1.36 -17.18 -26.70
N ASP A 142 -1.53 -16.02 -26.07
CA ASP A 142 -1.93 -14.75 -26.70
C ASP A 142 -2.05 -13.69 -25.59
N ASP A 143 -0.92 -13.06 -25.31
CA ASP A 143 -0.72 -12.12 -24.22
C ASP A 143 -1.33 -10.74 -24.56
N VAL A 144 -2.66 -10.66 -24.56
CA VAL A 144 -3.39 -9.39 -24.45
C VAL A 144 -3.79 -9.22 -23.00
N ILE A 145 -2.86 -8.67 -22.22
CA ILE A 145 -3.14 -8.20 -20.87
C ILE A 145 -4.13 -7.02 -20.98
N THR A 146 -5.42 -7.33 -21.00
CA THR A 146 -6.50 -6.36 -20.83
C THR A 146 -6.55 -5.98 -19.35
N ARG A 147 -5.58 -5.18 -18.89
CA ARG A 147 -5.58 -4.58 -17.56
C ARG A 147 -6.64 -3.48 -17.51
N THR A 148 -7.88 -3.90 -17.26
CA THR A 148 -8.99 -3.00 -16.99
C THR A 148 -8.99 -2.67 -15.49
N PHE A 149 -9.05 -1.39 -15.13
CA PHE A 149 -9.15 -0.90 -13.75
C PHE A 149 -10.51 -1.15 -13.09
N VAL A 150 -11.36 -1.96 -13.73
CA VAL A 150 -12.69 -2.35 -13.25
C VAL A 150 -12.58 -3.82 -12.86
N PRO A 151 -13.06 -4.24 -11.69
CA PRO A 151 -13.15 -5.65 -11.34
C PRO A 151 -13.80 -6.41 -12.50
N LEU A 152 -13.12 -7.44 -13.01
CA LEU A 152 -13.70 -8.30 -14.03
C LEU A 152 -15.03 -8.83 -13.51
N PRO A 153 -16.15 -8.69 -14.26
CA PRO A 153 -17.38 -9.33 -13.87
C PRO A 153 -17.13 -10.84 -13.72
N PRO A 154 -17.78 -11.50 -12.74
CA PRO A 154 -17.63 -12.94 -12.57
C PRO A 154 -17.94 -13.63 -13.90
N SER A 155 -17.14 -14.65 -14.24
CA SER A 155 -17.35 -15.42 -15.46
C SER A 155 -18.80 -15.90 -15.57
N ALA A 156 -19.38 -15.89 -16.78
CA ALA A 156 -20.80 -16.18 -17.02
C ALA A 156 -21.32 -17.47 -16.34
N ASN A 157 -20.44 -18.46 -16.14
CA ASN A 157 -20.76 -19.71 -15.42
C ASN A 157 -21.09 -19.48 -13.92
N ARG A 158 -20.54 -18.44 -13.29
CA ARG A 158 -20.82 -18.02 -11.91
C ARG A 158 -22.09 -17.17 -11.80
N GLU A 159 -22.50 -16.45 -12.86
CA GLU A 159 -23.74 -15.66 -12.85
C GLU A 159 -24.97 -16.55 -12.79
N ASP A 160 -25.06 -17.58 -13.65
CA ASP A 160 -26.16 -18.55 -13.62
C ASP A 160 -26.26 -19.29 -12.28
N THR A 161 -25.12 -19.58 -11.67
CA THR A 161 -25.05 -20.25 -10.37
C THR A 161 -25.48 -19.31 -9.24
N ALA A 162 -25.08 -18.03 -9.29
CA ALA A 162 -25.48 -17.01 -8.33
C ALA A 162 -26.99 -16.68 -8.42
N ILE A 163 -27.55 -16.64 -9.64
CA ILE A 163 -28.97 -16.39 -9.90
C ILE A 163 -29.84 -17.56 -9.40
N ARG A 164 -29.43 -18.82 -9.66
CA ARG A 164 -30.15 -20.00 -9.14
C ARG A 164 -30.15 -20.04 -7.61
N ASN A 165 -29.00 -19.77 -6.99
CA ASN A 165 -28.88 -19.75 -5.53
C ASN A 165 -29.70 -18.63 -4.84
N THR A 166 -30.01 -17.55 -5.56
CA THR A 166 -30.87 -16.47 -5.03
C THR A 166 -32.36 -16.75 -5.21
N LEU A 167 -32.75 -17.47 -6.27
CA LEU A 167 -34.13 -17.91 -6.50
C LEU A 167 -34.54 -19.07 -5.59
N ASP A 168 -33.62 -19.99 -5.25
CA ASP A 168 -33.88 -21.10 -4.32
C ASP A 168 -34.01 -20.66 -2.84
N ARG A 169 -33.82 -19.36 -2.56
CA ARG A 169 -33.89 -18.76 -1.22
C ARG A 169 -35.20 -18.01 -0.94
N ILE A 170 -36.13 -18.02 -1.89
CA ILE A 170 -37.50 -17.48 -1.77
C ILE A 170 -38.49 -18.66 -1.80
#